data_AF-A0A2P4YGT0-F1
#
_entry.id   AF-A0A2P4YGT0-F1
#
_cell.length_a   1.000
_cell.length_b   1.000
_cell.length_c   1.000
_cell.angle_alpha   90.00
_cell.angle_beta   90.00
_cell.angle_gamma   90.00
#
_symmetry.space_group_name_H-M   'P 1'
#
loop_
_entity.id
_entity.type
_entity.pdbx_description
1 polymer ?
#
loop_
_entity_poly.entity_id
_entity_poly.type
_entity_poly.pdbx_seq_one_letter_code
_entity_poly.pdbx_strand_id
1 'polypeptide(L)'
;MRANKLYANIDKCVFAAEEIKVLGCFVSRVGVRADPGKVKAIAAWPTPRSQKALRKWLGLANYLHKYSAGYAELARPLSELLKKDADWVWERQHQDAFDSIKASLQQAPALALPDENKSFSVVCDASDYAIGCALSQKDDEGHERVISFQSRQLKAAERDYPVHDKELHAMKYDLVKIRVHLLDPRLFVIYTDHASLQTATNPSHPSQ
;
A
#
# COMPACT_ATOMS: atom_id res chain seq x y z
N MET A 1 -6.67 19.63 -27.77
CA MET A 1 -7.66 20.35 -26.93
C MET A 1 -8.59 21.23 -27.77
N ARG A 2 -8.10 22.29 -28.44
CA ARG A 2 -8.96 23.21 -29.23
C ARG A 2 -9.75 22.56 -30.37
N ALA A 3 -9.13 21.66 -31.16
CA ALA A 3 -9.83 20.92 -32.23
C ALA A 3 -11.00 20.07 -31.72
N ASN A 4 -10.92 19.60 -30.47
CA ASN A 4 -11.96 18.81 -29.81
C ASN A 4 -12.87 19.67 -28.91
N LYS A 5 -12.81 21.00 -29.01
CA LYS A 5 -13.57 21.94 -28.17
C LYS A 5 -13.41 21.70 -26.65
N LEU A 6 -12.23 21.25 -26.23
CA LEU A 6 -11.83 21.11 -24.83
C LEU A 6 -11.05 22.35 -24.38
N TYR A 7 -11.43 22.91 -23.23
CA TYR A 7 -10.85 24.11 -22.66
C TYR A 7 -10.37 23.85 -21.24
N ALA A 8 -9.16 24.30 -20.92
CA ALA A 8 -8.62 24.22 -19.57
C ALA A 8 -9.19 25.35 -18.70
N ASN A 9 -9.49 25.05 -17.43
CA ASN A 9 -9.75 26.08 -16.45
C ASN A 9 -8.41 26.67 -15.99
N ILE A 10 -8.09 27.88 -16.47
CA ILE A 10 -6.80 28.56 -16.22
C ILE A 10 -6.52 28.72 -14.72
N ASP A 11 -7.55 29.00 -13.90
CA ASP A 11 -7.40 29.17 -12.45
C ASP A 11 -6.95 27.89 -11.73
N LYS A 12 -7.13 26.73 -12.38
CA LYS A 12 -6.70 25.43 -11.86
C LYS A 12 -5.43 24.91 -12.54
N CYS A 13 -4.88 25.64 -13.51
CA CYS A 13 -3.68 25.24 -14.21
C CYS A 13 -2.42 25.65 -13.42
N VAL A 14 -1.47 24.74 -13.32
CA VAL A 14 -0.13 24.98 -12.81
C VAL A 14 0.84 24.60 -13.92
N PHE A 15 1.75 25.49 -14.27
CA PHE A 15 2.71 25.31 -15.36
C PHE A 15 4.14 25.39 -14.83
N ALA A 16 5.03 24.54 -15.35
CA ALA A 16 6.48 24.56 -15.08
C ALA A 16 6.88 24.62 -13.59
N ALA A 17 6.07 24.05 -12.69
CA ALA A 17 6.39 23.96 -11.27
C ALA A 17 7.25 22.73 -10.99
N GLU A 18 8.15 22.83 -10.01
CA GLU A 18 8.99 21.71 -9.54
C GLU A 18 8.17 20.57 -8.91
N GLU A 19 6.99 20.92 -8.40
CA GLU A 19 6.06 19.98 -7.79
C GLU A 19 4.60 20.39 -8.12
N ILE A 20 3.77 19.41 -8.46
CA ILE A 20 2.38 19.63 -8.86
C ILE A 20 1.45 18.69 -8.10
N LYS A 21 0.30 19.22 -7.65
CA LYS A 21 -0.78 18.42 -7.07
C LYS A 21 -1.60 17.74 -8.15
N VAL A 22 -1.61 16.41 -8.17
CA VAL A 22 -2.34 15.59 -9.15
C VAL A 22 -3.09 14.47 -8.42
N LEU A 23 -4.39 14.30 -8.69
CA LEU A 23 -5.23 13.23 -8.14
C LEU A 23 -5.13 13.05 -6.61
N GLY A 24 -4.85 14.14 -5.89
CA GLY A 24 -4.76 14.16 -4.43
C GLY A 24 -3.44 13.66 -3.85
N CYS A 25 -2.38 13.58 -4.64
CA CYS A 25 -0.97 13.48 -4.22
C CYS A 25 -0.15 14.63 -4.85
N PHE A 26 1.11 14.76 -4.43
CA PHE A 26 2.06 15.69 -5.03
C PHE A 26 3.12 14.91 -5.79
N VAL A 27 3.40 15.33 -7.02
CA VAL A 27 4.36 14.73 -7.93
C VAL A 27 5.48 15.73 -8.19
N SER A 28 6.72 15.31 -7.98
CA SER A 28 7.94 16.09 -8.23
C SER A 28 9.01 15.20 -8.86
N ARG A 29 10.19 15.79 -9.14
CA ARG A 29 11.37 15.03 -9.54
C ARG A 29 11.80 13.96 -8.52
N VAL A 30 11.52 14.18 -7.22
CA VAL A 30 11.90 13.24 -6.15
C VAL A 30 10.95 12.04 -6.10
N GLY A 31 9.74 12.18 -6.63
CA GLY A 31 8.73 11.14 -6.68
C GLY A 31 7.32 11.63 -6.34
N VAL A 32 6.50 10.71 -5.85
CA VAL A 32 5.11 10.93 -5.45
C VAL A 32 5.01 10.88 -3.93
N ARG A 33 4.54 11.96 -3.32
CA ARG A 33 4.27 12.02 -1.87
C ARG A 33 2.80 12.29 -1.57
N ALA A 34 2.39 11.90 -0.37
CA ALA A 34 1.04 12.16 0.11
C ALA A 34 0.75 13.68 0.19
N ASP A 35 -0.52 14.06 0.03
CA ASP A 35 -0.98 15.44 0.23
C ASP A 35 -0.76 15.85 1.70
N PRO A 36 0.07 16.88 1.98
CA PRO A 36 0.33 17.34 3.34
C PRO A 36 -0.94 17.72 4.09
N GLY A 37 -1.94 18.25 3.38
CA GLY A 37 -3.23 18.58 3.96
C GLY A 37 -3.95 17.34 4.48
N LYS A 38 -3.90 16.22 3.74
CA LYS A 38 -4.50 14.94 4.17
C LYS A 38 -3.71 14.30 5.30
N VAL A 39 -2.37 14.33 5.23
CA VAL A 39 -1.49 13.82 6.29
C VAL A 39 -1.73 14.61 7.59
N LYS A 40 -1.75 15.94 7.52
CA LYS A 40 -2.07 16.82 8.65
C LYS A 40 -3.48 16.56 9.20
N ALA A 41 -4.46 16.37 8.33
CA ALA A 41 -5.83 16.06 8.75
C ALA A 41 -5.93 14.72 9.50
N ILE A 42 -5.22 13.68 9.05
CA ILE A 42 -5.15 12.40 9.77
C ILE A 42 -4.45 12.55 11.12
N ALA A 43 -3.30 13.24 11.15
CA ALA A 43 -2.50 13.40 12.35
C ALA A 43 -3.27 14.17 13.45
N ALA A 44 -3.92 15.27 13.05
CA ALA A 44 -4.70 16.12 13.94
C ALA A 44 -6.09 15.55 14.29
N TRP A 45 -6.50 14.43 13.69
CA TRP A 45 -7.82 13.86 13.96
C TRP A 45 -7.92 13.41 15.42
N PRO A 46 -8.97 13.80 16.17
CA PRO A 46 -9.12 13.39 17.56
C PRO A 46 -9.36 11.88 17.67
N THR A 47 -9.02 11.28 18.81
CA THR A 47 -9.35 9.87 19.07
C THR A 47 -10.84 9.63 18.83
N PRO A 48 -11.20 8.67 17.95
CA PRO A 48 -12.59 8.35 17.67
C PRO A 48 -13.34 7.98 18.95
N ARG A 49 -14.59 8.43 19.07
CA ARG A 49 -15.48 8.11 20.20
C ARG A 49 -16.69 7.27 19.79
N SER A 50 -16.71 6.78 18.55
CA SER A 50 -17.76 5.91 18.02
C SER A 50 -17.26 5.17 16.78
N GLN A 51 -17.91 4.05 16.45
CA GLN A 51 -17.64 3.33 15.19
C GLN A 51 -17.82 4.21 13.96
N LYS A 52 -18.80 5.13 13.96
CA LYS A 52 -19.02 6.07 12.85
C LYS A 52 -17.84 7.03 12.67
N ALA A 53 -17.28 7.54 13.77
CA ALA A 53 -16.10 8.39 13.73
C ALA A 53 -14.87 7.60 13.25
N LEU A 54 -14.71 6.37 13.73
CA LEU A 54 -13.61 5.48 13.33
C LEU A 54 -13.67 5.14 11.84
N ARG A 55 -14.85 4.79 11.30
CA ARG A 55 -15.06 4.54 9.85
C ARG A 55 -14.65 5.73 8.99
N LYS A 56 -14.98 6.96 9.42
CA LYS A 56 -14.57 8.18 8.69
C LYS A 56 -13.05 8.32 8.66
N TRP A 57 -12.40 8.13 9.81
CA TRP A 57 -10.96 8.23 9.90
C TRP A 57 -10.24 7.13 9.10
N LEU A 58 -10.66 5.87 9.24
CA LEU A 58 -10.10 4.75 8.47
C LEU A 58 -10.34 4.92 6.97
N GLY A 59 -11.45 5.54 6.54
CA GLY A 59 -11.66 5.87 5.13
C GLY A 59 -10.56 6.77 4.56
N LEU A 60 -10.12 7.78 5.31
CA LEU A 60 -9.01 8.66 4.91
C LEU A 60 -7.66 7.95 5.05
N ALA A 61 -7.43 7.18 6.11
CA ALA A 61 -6.20 6.41 6.32
C ALA A 61 -6.00 5.37 5.20
N ASN A 62 -7.07 4.68 4.80
CA ASN A 62 -7.07 3.75 3.67
C ASN A 62 -6.73 4.44 2.35
N TYR A 63 -7.05 5.72 2.16
CA TYR A 63 -6.60 6.44 0.96
C TYR A 63 -5.07 6.62 0.94
N LEU A 64 -4.43 6.74 2.10
CA LEU A 64 -2.99 6.94 2.24
C LEU A 64 -2.18 5.65 2.48
N HIS A 65 -2.82 4.48 2.64
CA HIS A 65 -2.12 3.24 3.00
C HIS A 65 -0.96 2.87 2.06
N LYS A 66 -1.02 3.23 0.77
CA LYS A 66 0.05 2.96 -0.20
C LYS A 66 1.40 3.61 0.14
N TYR A 67 1.40 4.57 1.06
CA TYR A 67 2.60 5.25 1.58
C TYR A 67 3.14 4.63 2.88
N SER A 68 2.46 3.62 3.44
CA SER A 68 2.76 3.03 4.75
C SER A 68 2.96 1.53 4.62
N ALA A 69 4.16 1.06 4.93
CA ALA A 69 4.46 -0.36 5.01
C ALA A 69 3.67 -1.01 6.15
N GLY A 70 3.16 -2.23 5.93
CA GLY A 70 2.45 -3.00 6.97
C GLY A 70 1.13 -2.38 7.46
N TYR A 71 0.54 -1.42 6.73
CA TYR A 71 -0.66 -0.72 7.16
C TYR A 71 -1.81 -1.66 7.57
N ALA A 72 -2.04 -2.75 6.83
CA ALA A 72 -3.14 -3.67 7.12
C ALA A 72 -3.04 -4.32 8.51
N GLU A 73 -1.83 -4.67 8.95
CA GLU A 73 -1.56 -5.22 10.28
C GLU A 73 -1.76 -4.15 11.35
N LEU A 74 -1.21 -2.95 11.13
CA LEU A 74 -1.40 -1.80 12.03
C LEU A 74 -2.88 -1.46 12.22
N ALA A 75 -3.67 -1.53 11.15
CA ALA A 75 -5.09 -1.21 11.16
C ALA A 75 -5.98 -2.32 11.75
N ARG A 76 -5.41 -3.49 12.08
CA ARG A 76 -6.18 -4.66 12.55
C ARG A 76 -6.98 -4.36 13.81
N PRO A 77 -6.42 -3.86 14.93
CA PRO A 77 -7.19 -3.61 16.15
C PRO A 77 -8.37 -2.66 15.90
N LEU A 78 -8.16 -1.65 15.04
CA LEU A 78 -9.20 -0.69 14.68
C LEU A 78 -10.29 -1.28 13.79
N SER A 79 -9.94 -2.19 12.89
CA SER A 79 -10.89 -2.86 12.00
C SER A 79 -11.80 -3.82 12.77
N GLU A 80 -11.27 -4.45 13.82
CA GLU A 80 -12.01 -5.35 14.72
C GLU A 80 -13.15 -4.61 15.45
N LEU A 81 -12.93 -3.36 15.88
CA LEU A 81 -13.97 -2.49 16.47
C LEU A 81 -15.13 -2.14 15.52
N LEU A 82 -15.01 -2.45 14.22
CA LEU A 82 -16.04 -2.15 13.21
C LEU A 82 -16.88 -3.36 12.82
N LYS A 83 -16.63 -4.54 13.39
CA LYS A 83 -17.42 -5.76 13.16
C LYS A 83 -18.87 -5.57 13.65
N LYS A 84 -19.79 -6.31 13.03
CA LYS A 84 -21.25 -6.14 13.18
C LYS A 84 -21.72 -6.19 14.64
N ASP A 85 -21.06 -7.01 15.45
CA ASP A 85 -21.44 -7.28 16.85
C ASP A 85 -20.35 -6.86 17.85
N ALA A 86 -19.41 -5.99 17.43
CA ALA A 86 -18.36 -5.49 18.31
C ALA A 86 -18.88 -4.37 19.21
N ASP A 87 -18.74 -4.56 20.52
CA ASP A 87 -18.94 -3.49 21.50
C ASP A 87 -17.91 -2.38 21.28
N TRP A 88 -18.34 -1.12 21.44
CA TRP A 88 -17.44 0.00 21.36
C TRP A 88 -16.65 0.14 22.67
N VAL A 89 -15.49 -0.53 22.73
CA VAL A 89 -14.55 -0.45 23.86
C VAL A 89 -13.20 0.03 23.34
N TRP A 90 -12.86 1.29 23.62
CA TRP A 90 -11.58 1.86 23.21
C TRP A 90 -10.49 1.61 24.25
N GLU A 91 -9.78 0.50 24.08
CA GLU A 91 -8.64 0.12 24.91
C GLU A 91 -7.28 0.63 24.38
N ARG A 92 -6.22 0.39 25.17
CA ARG A 92 -4.84 0.77 24.86
C ARG A 92 -4.37 0.28 23.48
N GLN A 93 -4.63 -0.98 23.12
CA GLN A 93 -4.23 -1.53 21.81
C GLN A 93 -4.80 -0.75 20.62
N HIS A 94 -6.00 -0.17 20.77
CA HIS A 94 -6.64 0.65 19.73
C HIS A 94 -5.97 2.02 19.65
N GLN A 95 -5.61 2.60 20.80
CA GLN A 95 -4.87 3.85 20.85
C GLN A 95 -3.47 3.68 20.23
N ASP A 96 -2.76 2.61 20.60
CA ASP A 96 -1.43 2.30 20.07
C ASP A 96 -1.48 2.10 18.54
N ALA A 97 -2.49 1.39 18.03
CA ALA A 97 -2.71 1.23 16.58
C ALA A 97 -3.02 2.55 15.88
N PHE A 98 -3.90 3.37 16.46
CA PHE A 98 -4.28 4.69 15.92
C PHE A 98 -3.07 5.63 15.83
N ASP A 99 -2.26 5.68 16.89
CA ASP A 99 -1.07 6.53 16.93
C ASP A 99 0.05 6.00 16.04
N SER A 100 0.22 4.68 15.95
CA SER A 100 1.20 4.05 15.04
C SER A 100 0.90 4.34 13.57
N ILE A 101 -0.36 4.26 13.16
CA ILE A 101 -0.77 4.61 11.79
C ILE A 101 -0.52 6.10 11.51
N LYS A 102 -0.84 6.98 12.46
CA LYS A 102 -0.54 8.41 12.32
C LYS A 102 0.95 8.65 12.13
N ALA A 103 1.78 8.07 13.00
CA ALA A 103 3.23 8.21 12.93
C ALA A 103 3.78 7.69 11.60
N SER A 104 3.36 6.50 11.17
CA SER A 104 3.77 5.90 9.90
C SER A 104 3.41 6.79 8.70
N LEU A 105 2.21 7.36 8.67
CA LEU A 105 1.77 8.25 7.59
C LEU A 105 2.43 9.63 7.62
N GLN A 106 2.85 10.11 8.79
CA GLN A 106 3.60 11.37 8.92
C GLN A 106 5.06 11.22 8.51
N GLN A 107 5.64 10.04 8.73
CA GLN A 107 7.02 9.71 8.38
C GLN A 107 7.14 9.11 6.97
N ALA A 108 6.02 8.94 6.27
CA ALA A 108 5.98 8.30 4.98
C ALA A 108 6.89 9.03 3.96
N PRO A 109 7.83 8.33 3.32
CA PRO A 109 8.73 8.94 2.34
C PRO A 109 7.98 9.29 1.05
N ALA A 110 8.61 10.09 0.21
CA ALA A 110 8.22 10.16 -1.20
C ALA A 110 8.50 8.82 -1.87
N LEU A 111 7.49 8.27 -2.54
CA LEU A 111 7.60 7.05 -3.33
C LEU A 111 8.21 7.39 -4.69
N ALA A 112 9.05 6.53 -5.25
CA ALA A 112 9.61 6.73 -6.58
C ALA A 112 8.54 6.69 -7.67
N LEU A 113 8.79 7.44 -8.75
CA LEU A 113 8.06 7.25 -10.00
C LEU A 113 8.57 5.96 -10.66
N PRO A 114 7.66 5.12 -11.20
CA PRO A 114 8.09 3.93 -11.93
C PRO A 114 8.84 4.34 -13.19
N ASP A 115 10.01 3.74 -13.40
CA ASP A 115 10.75 3.82 -14.66
C ASP A 115 10.49 2.54 -15.44
N GLU A 116 9.72 2.65 -16.53
CA GLU A 116 9.39 1.49 -17.35
C GLU A 116 10.65 0.82 -17.93
N ASN A 117 11.80 1.51 -17.96
CA ASN A 117 13.06 0.96 -18.46
C ASN A 117 13.84 0.09 -17.48
N LYS A 118 13.38 -0.03 -16.24
CA LYS A 118 14.06 -0.79 -15.20
C LYS A 118 13.22 -1.99 -14.75
N SER A 119 13.89 -3.07 -14.37
CA SER A 119 13.23 -4.23 -13.78
C SER A 119 12.62 -3.88 -12.43
N PHE A 120 11.41 -4.36 -12.20
CA PHE A 120 10.73 -4.26 -10.92
C PHE A 120 11.20 -5.36 -9.95
N SER A 121 11.24 -4.99 -8.67
CA SER A 121 11.38 -5.90 -7.55
C SER A 121 10.07 -5.91 -6.78
N VAL A 122 9.60 -7.09 -6.40
CA VAL A 122 8.43 -7.26 -5.54
C VAL A 122 8.87 -8.00 -4.30
N VAL A 123 8.66 -7.42 -3.13
CA VAL A 123 8.86 -8.11 -1.85
C VAL A 123 7.49 -8.44 -1.30
N CYS A 124 7.19 -9.72 -1.10
CA CYS A 124 5.94 -10.20 -0.51
C CYS A 124 6.19 -10.71 0.90
N ASP A 125 5.21 -10.53 1.77
CA ASP A 125 5.23 -11.03 3.15
C ASP A 125 3.80 -11.39 3.61
N ALA A 126 3.69 -12.43 4.42
CA ALA A 126 2.44 -12.83 5.06
C ALA A 126 2.61 -13.00 6.57
N SER A 127 1.69 -12.39 7.32
CA SER A 127 1.47 -12.67 8.74
C SER A 127 0.30 -13.62 8.93
N ASP A 128 0.01 -13.97 10.18
CA ASP A 128 -1.21 -14.72 10.51
C ASP A 128 -2.51 -13.97 10.22
N TYR A 129 -2.43 -12.64 10.03
CA TYR A 129 -3.60 -11.78 9.94
C TYR A 129 -3.65 -10.90 8.70
N ALA A 130 -2.54 -10.67 8.04
CA ALA A 130 -2.43 -9.77 6.91
C ALA A 130 -1.39 -10.25 5.90
N ILE A 131 -1.51 -9.75 4.69
CA ILE A 131 -0.51 -9.90 3.62
C ILE A 131 -0.12 -8.52 3.14
N GLY A 132 1.08 -8.39 2.62
CA GLY A 132 1.51 -7.16 1.98
C GLY A 132 2.68 -7.33 1.03
N CYS A 133 2.89 -6.28 0.25
CA CYS A 133 4.10 -6.13 -0.55
C CYS A 133 4.61 -4.70 -0.62
N ALA A 134 5.87 -4.62 -1.03
CA ALA A 134 6.48 -3.44 -1.60
C ALA A 134 6.84 -3.71 -3.06
N LEU A 135 6.36 -2.85 -3.96
CA LEU A 135 6.88 -2.73 -5.31
C LEU A 135 8.00 -1.70 -5.31
N SER A 136 9.16 -2.06 -5.84
CA SER A 136 10.32 -1.18 -5.87
C SER A 136 11.16 -1.37 -7.13
N GLN A 137 12.07 -0.42 -7.36
CA GLN A 137 13.08 -0.47 -8.41
C GLN A 137 14.41 0.04 -7.86
N LYS A 138 15.51 -0.45 -8.41
CA LYS A 138 16.83 0.14 -8.16
C LYS A 138 16.99 1.43 -8.94
N ASP A 139 17.45 2.50 -8.28
CA ASP A 139 17.89 3.70 -8.97
C ASP A 139 19.25 3.50 -9.66
N ASP A 140 19.77 4.53 -10.33
CA ASP A 140 21.03 4.45 -11.08
C ASP A 140 22.25 4.18 -10.18
N GLU A 141 22.12 4.43 -8.88
CA GLU A 141 23.13 4.16 -7.86
C GLU A 141 22.97 2.75 -7.25
N GLY A 142 21.94 2.01 -7.66
CA GLY A 142 21.64 0.67 -7.17
C GLY A 142 20.85 0.65 -5.86
N HIS A 143 20.38 1.80 -5.35
CA HIS A 143 19.56 1.87 -4.15
C HIS A 143 18.13 1.45 -4.45
N GLU A 144 17.54 0.64 -3.57
CA GLU A 144 16.15 0.22 -3.70
C GLU A 144 15.20 1.38 -3.38
N ARG A 145 14.32 1.71 -4.32
CA ARG A 145 13.36 2.80 -4.20
C ARG A 145 11.94 2.26 -4.31
N VAL A 146 11.15 2.45 -3.25
CA VAL A 146 9.77 1.96 -3.21
C VAL A 146 8.87 2.83 -4.08
N ILE A 147 8.07 2.18 -4.92
CA ILE A 147 7.08 2.79 -5.82
C ILE A 147 5.69 2.74 -5.18
N SER A 148 5.36 1.63 -4.51
CA SER A 148 4.09 1.48 -3.79
C SER A 148 4.19 0.39 -2.74
N PHE A 149 3.52 0.60 -1.61
CA PHE A 149 3.12 -0.49 -0.72
C PHE A 149 1.71 -0.96 -1.06
N GLN A 150 1.44 -2.25 -0.91
CA GLN A 150 0.09 -2.82 -0.89
C GLN A 150 -0.04 -3.69 0.34
N SER A 151 -1.21 -3.69 0.96
CA SER A 151 -1.48 -4.62 2.06
C SER A 151 -2.97 -4.82 2.24
N ARG A 152 -3.35 -5.98 2.77
CA ARG A 152 -4.72 -6.24 3.24
C ARG A 152 -4.73 -7.26 4.37
N GLN A 153 -5.79 -7.20 5.16
CA GLN A 153 -6.06 -8.25 6.13
C GLN A 153 -6.56 -9.53 5.42
N LEU A 154 -6.18 -10.66 5.97
CA LEU A 154 -6.69 -11.98 5.62
C LEU A 154 -8.15 -12.10 6.09
N LYS A 155 -8.99 -12.65 5.22
CA LYS A 155 -10.35 -13.08 5.54
C LYS A 155 -10.30 -14.25 6.50
N ALA A 156 -11.38 -14.51 7.22
CA ALA A 156 -11.47 -15.61 8.20
C ALA A 156 -10.91 -16.93 7.65
N ALA A 157 -11.41 -17.39 6.50
CA ALA A 157 -10.95 -18.64 5.88
C ALA A 157 -9.49 -18.63 5.42
N GLU A 158 -8.93 -17.45 5.10
CA GLU A 158 -7.53 -17.32 4.65
C GLU A 158 -6.54 -17.34 5.84
N ARG A 159 -7.02 -17.08 7.06
CA ARG A 159 -6.20 -17.15 8.28
C ARG A 159 -5.89 -18.59 8.68
N ASP A 160 -6.74 -19.52 8.30
CA ASP A 160 -6.60 -20.95 8.57
C ASP A 160 -5.67 -21.64 7.57
N TYR A 161 -5.17 -20.93 6.56
CA TYR A 161 -4.20 -21.47 5.61
C TYR A 161 -2.88 -21.83 6.31
N PRO A 162 -2.21 -22.91 5.89
CA PRO A 162 -0.81 -23.13 6.23
C PRO A 162 0.05 -21.93 5.82
N VAL A 163 1.18 -21.72 6.51
CA VAL A 163 2.09 -20.58 6.26
C VAL A 163 2.49 -20.48 4.78
N HIS A 164 2.87 -21.60 4.16
CA HIS A 164 3.26 -21.63 2.74
C HIS A 164 2.13 -21.17 1.79
N ASP A 165 0.87 -21.50 2.11
CA ASP A 165 -0.29 -21.06 1.33
C ASP A 165 -0.62 -19.58 1.56
N LYS A 166 -0.37 -19.06 2.77
CA LYS A 166 -0.49 -17.62 3.05
C LYS A 166 0.53 -16.82 2.24
N GLU A 167 1.77 -17.28 2.18
CA GLU A 167 2.84 -16.65 1.39
C GLU A 167 2.53 -16.70 -0.12
N LEU A 168 2.10 -17.85 -0.63
CA LEU A 168 1.67 -17.97 -2.03
C LEU A 168 0.51 -17.02 -2.34
N HIS A 169 -0.42 -16.87 -1.39
CA HIS A 169 -1.55 -15.97 -1.52
C HIS A 169 -1.15 -14.50 -1.48
N ALA A 170 -0.15 -14.14 -0.66
CA ALA A 170 0.48 -12.82 -0.70
C ALA A 170 1.02 -12.53 -2.09
N MET A 171 1.90 -13.40 -2.61
CA MET A 171 2.47 -13.27 -3.96
C MET A 171 1.39 -13.10 -5.03
N LYS A 172 0.37 -13.96 -5.03
CA LYS A 172 -0.76 -13.87 -5.99
C LYS A 172 -1.49 -12.53 -5.88
N TYR A 173 -1.84 -12.13 -4.65
CA TYR A 173 -2.55 -10.88 -4.42
C TYR A 173 -1.75 -9.69 -4.93
N ASP A 174 -0.45 -9.69 -4.66
CA ASP A 174 0.47 -8.61 -5.03
C ASP A 174 0.58 -8.49 -6.54
N LEU A 175 0.87 -9.59 -7.24
CA LEU A 175 0.93 -9.63 -8.70
C LEU A 175 -0.35 -9.13 -9.36
N VAL A 176 -1.53 -9.50 -8.82
CA VAL A 176 -2.82 -9.00 -9.33
C VAL A 176 -2.97 -7.50 -9.09
N LYS A 177 -2.52 -6.99 -7.94
CA LYS A 177 -2.64 -5.58 -7.56
C LYS A 177 -1.72 -4.67 -8.36
N ILE A 178 -0.47 -5.08 -8.56
CA ILE A 178 0.55 -4.29 -9.24
C ILE A 178 0.65 -4.62 -10.74
N ARG A 179 -0.24 -5.46 -11.26
CA ARG A 179 -0.21 -5.95 -12.66
C ARG A 179 0.05 -4.86 -13.69
N VAL A 180 -0.49 -3.65 -13.51
CA VAL A 180 -0.30 -2.53 -14.45
C VAL A 180 1.17 -2.21 -14.72
N HIS A 181 2.06 -2.50 -13.77
CA HIS A 181 3.51 -2.33 -13.89
C HIS A 181 4.23 -3.56 -14.45
N LEU A 182 3.61 -4.74 -14.40
CA LEU A 182 4.23 -6.03 -14.73
C LEU A 182 3.72 -6.64 -16.06
N LEU A 183 2.91 -5.92 -16.83
CA LEU A 183 2.37 -6.42 -18.11
C LEU A 183 3.39 -6.36 -19.26
N ASP A 184 4.49 -5.64 -19.09
CA ASP A 184 5.58 -5.56 -20.06
C ASP A 184 6.35 -6.90 -20.09
N PRO A 185 6.87 -7.36 -21.26
CA PRO A 185 7.69 -8.57 -21.36
C PRO A 185 9.00 -8.53 -20.52
N ARG A 186 9.36 -7.39 -19.93
CA ARG A 186 10.50 -7.27 -19.02
C ARG A 186 10.38 -8.18 -17.79
N LEU A 187 11.49 -8.83 -17.47
CA LEU A 187 11.60 -9.65 -16.27
C LEU A 187 11.55 -8.77 -15.01
N PHE A 188 10.84 -9.27 -14.01
CA PHE A 188 10.81 -8.74 -12.65
C PHE A 188 11.22 -9.85 -11.67
N VAL A 189 11.65 -9.45 -10.48
CA VAL A 189 12.11 -10.38 -9.43
C VAL A 189 11.11 -10.33 -8.27
N ILE A 190 10.73 -11.50 -7.76
CA ILE A 190 9.97 -11.62 -6.52
C ILE A 190 10.93 -12.12 -5.42
N TYR A 191 10.98 -11.38 -4.32
CA TYR A 191 11.66 -11.77 -3.10
C TYR A 191 10.63 -12.27 -2.08
N THR A 192 10.87 -13.47 -1.57
CA THR A 192 10.13 -14.10 -0.48
C THR A 192 11.12 -14.84 0.40
N ASP A 193 10.91 -14.81 1.71
CA ASP A 193 11.69 -15.57 2.69
C ASP A 193 11.28 -17.05 2.77
N HIS A 194 10.20 -17.44 2.09
CA HIS A 194 9.67 -18.79 2.14
C HIS A 194 10.32 -19.72 1.09
N ALA A 195 11.25 -20.57 1.53
CA ALA A 195 12.03 -21.46 0.66
C ALA A 195 11.18 -22.35 -0.27
N SER A 196 10.03 -22.85 0.19
CA SER A 196 9.16 -23.72 -0.63
C SER A 196 8.63 -23.06 -1.90
N LEU A 197 8.52 -21.72 -1.93
CA LEU A 197 8.05 -20.98 -3.09
C LEU A 197 9.13 -20.79 -4.15
N GLN A 198 10.41 -20.84 -3.76
CA GLN A 198 11.53 -20.80 -4.71
C GLN A 198 11.56 -22.05 -5.60
N THR A 199 11.06 -23.17 -5.09
CA THR A 199 10.96 -24.44 -5.83
C THR A 199 9.63 -24.65 -6.55
N ALA A 200 8.59 -23.87 -6.22
CA ALA A 200 7.25 -24.06 -6.78
C ALA A 200 7.18 -23.84 -8.31
N THR A 201 8.08 -23.01 -8.85
CA THR A 201 8.18 -22.74 -10.31
C THR A 201 9.08 -23.73 -11.05
N ASN A 202 9.71 -24.67 -10.35
CA ASN A 202 10.61 -25.66 -10.92
C ASN A 202 10.08 -27.06 -10.58
N PRO A 203 9.12 -27.60 -11.36
CA PRO A 203 8.54 -28.90 -11.06
C PRO A 203 9.58 -29.98 -11.32
N SER A 204 10.29 -30.40 -10.27
CA SER A 204 11.12 -31.61 -10.28
C SER A 204 10.27 -32.89 -10.15
N HIS A 205 8.94 -32.77 -10.11
CA HIS A 205 8.02 -33.91 -10.10
C HIS A 205 6.98 -33.77 -11.21
N PRO A 206 6.97 -34.67 -12.22
CA PRO A 206 5.76 -34.90 -12.99
C PRO A 206 4.74 -35.50 -12.03
N SER A 207 3.60 -34.83 -11.87
CA SER A 207 2.43 -35.33 -11.17
C SER A 207 2.13 -36.77 -11.61
N GLN A 208 2.12 -37.71 -10.66
CA GLN A 208 1.50 -39.04 -10.83
C GLN A 208 -0.02 -38.91 -10.67
#